data_AF-A0A9C7QEB6-F1
#
_entry.id   AF-A0A9C7QEB6-F1
#
_cell.length_a   1.000
_cell.length_b   1.000
_cell.length_c   1.000
_cell.angle_alpha   90.00
_cell.angle_beta   90.00
_cell.angle_gamma   90.00
#
_symmetry.space_group_name_H-M   'P 1'
#
loop_
_entity.id
_entity.type
_entity.pdbx_description
1 polymer ?
#
loop_
_entity_poly.entity_id
_entity_poly.type
_entity_poly.pdbx_seq_one_letter_code
_entity_poly.pdbx_strand_id
1 'polypeptide(L)'
;YEPGINILEHLSFDVKAGQSVALVGPTGAGKTTIVNLISRFYNISGGEVDIDDSDISKVTLHSLRSQMGIMLQDSFIFSGTIRDNIAYGKLDATDEEIRTACKIVGIDSYIESLPQGYSTEVNERGAGLSQGQKQL
;
A
#
# COMPACT_ATOMS: atom_id res chain seq x y z
N TYR A 1 -6.19 18.83 -2.46
CA TYR A 1 -5.24 19.65 -3.24
C TYR A 1 -6.03 20.80 -3.81
N GLU A 2 -5.62 22.03 -3.52
CA GLU A 2 -6.29 23.23 -3.99
C GLU A 2 -5.48 23.85 -5.14
N PRO A 3 -6.11 24.18 -6.28
CA PRO A 3 -5.42 24.87 -7.36
C PRO A 3 -4.75 26.15 -6.86
N GLY A 4 -3.47 26.35 -7.22
CA GLY A 4 -2.70 27.53 -6.82
C GLY A 4 -1.96 27.41 -5.48
N ILE A 5 -2.16 26.33 -4.71
CA ILE A 5 -1.39 26.05 -3.50
C ILE A 5 -0.40 24.91 -3.79
N ASN A 6 0.88 25.25 -3.87
CA ASN A 6 1.96 24.26 -4.01
C ASN A 6 2.26 23.62 -2.65
N ILE A 7 2.33 22.29 -2.63
CA ILE A 7 2.71 21.53 -1.43
C ILE A 7 4.19 21.16 -1.44
N LEU A 8 4.72 20.83 -2.62
CA LEU A 8 6.13 20.49 -2.83
C LEU A 8 6.74 21.55 -3.73
N GLU A 9 7.85 22.13 -3.29
CA GLU A 9 8.58 23.16 -4.02
C GLU A 9 10.06 22.77 -4.09
N HIS A 10 10.59 22.69 -5.31
CA HIS A 10 12.01 22.37 -5.57
C HIS A 10 12.54 21.10 -4.88
N LEU A 11 11.67 20.10 -4.69
CA LEU A 11 12.05 18.81 -4.10
C LEU A 11 12.80 17.96 -5.14
N SER A 12 13.99 17.48 -4.77
CA SER A 12 14.76 16.53 -5.57
C SER A 12 15.52 15.58 -4.64
N PHE A 13 15.40 14.28 -4.90
CA PHE A 13 16.15 13.24 -4.22
C PHE A 13 16.21 11.99 -5.12
N ASP A 14 17.22 11.15 -4.88
CA ASP A 14 17.44 9.89 -5.58
C ASP A 14 17.39 8.75 -4.56
N VAL A 15 16.75 7.63 -4.93
CA VAL A 15 16.66 6.42 -4.10
C VAL A 15 17.20 5.25 -4.91
N LYS A 16 18.27 4.65 -4.41
CA LYS A 16 18.91 3.52 -5.12
C LYS A 16 18.13 2.22 -4.91
N ALA A 17 18.23 1.32 -5.89
CA ALA A 17 17.68 -0.03 -5.77
C ALA A 17 18.19 -0.71 -4.48
N GLY A 18 17.26 -1.29 -3.71
CA GLY A 18 17.54 -1.94 -2.44
C GLY A 18 17.75 -1.00 -1.24
N GLN A 19 17.73 0.32 -1.45
CA GLN A 19 17.87 1.29 -0.36
C GLN A 19 16.55 1.46 0.39
N SER A 20 16.61 1.41 1.73
CA SER A 20 15.50 1.83 2.59
C SER A 20 15.63 3.31 2.92
N VAL A 21 14.57 4.09 2.66
CA VAL A 21 14.53 5.54 2.88
C VAL A 21 13.34 5.89 3.78
N ALA A 22 13.58 6.78 4.73
CA ALA A 22 12.53 7.33 5.60
C ALA A 22 12.34 8.82 5.29
N LEU A 23 11.11 9.20 4.94
CA LEU A 23 10.72 10.61 4.79
C LEU A 23 10.20 11.14 6.13
N VAL A 24 10.95 12.02 6.77
CA VAL A 24 10.61 12.60 8.09
C VAL A 24 10.42 14.12 8.00
N GLY A 25 9.52 14.65 8.81
CA GLY A 25 9.23 16.09 8.86
C GLY A 25 7.90 16.38 9.54
N PRO A 26 7.60 17.66 9.84
CA PRO A 26 6.37 18.05 10.53
C PRO A 26 5.11 17.73 9.70
N THR A 27 3.95 17.74 10.35
CA THR A 27 2.65 17.67 9.65
C THR A 27 2.56 18.79 8.61
N GLY A 28 2.08 18.47 7.41
CA GLY A 28 2.01 19.43 6.30
C GLY A 28 3.27 19.52 5.43
N ALA A 29 4.39 18.89 5.81
CA ALA A 29 5.63 18.89 5.00
C ALA A 29 5.56 18.12 3.66
N GLY A 30 4.37 17.72 3.20
CA GLY A 30 4.19 17.08 1.89
C GLY A 30 4.59 15.60 1.79
N LYS A 31 4.95 14.92 2.89
CA LYS A 31 5.33 13.50 2.90
C LYS A 31 4.33 12.59 2.19
N THR A 32 3.05 12.71 2.54
CA THR A 32 1.96 11.93 1.92
C THR A 32 1.79 12.29 0.45
N THR A 33 2.04 13.55 0.07
CA THR A 33 2.02 13.99 -1.33
C THR A 33 3.09 13.28 -2.15
N ILE A 34 4.30 13.08 -1.61
CA ILE A 34 5.37 12.35 -2.30
C ILE A 34 4.93 10.91 -2.63
N VAL A 35 4.38 10.19 -1.64
CA VAL A 35 3.88 8.81 -1.84
C VAL A 35 2.78 8.78 -2.91
N ASN A 36 1.87 9.76 -2.88
CA ASN A 36 0.77 9.86 -3.82
C ASN A 36 1.23 10.16 -5.27
N LEU A 37 2.28 10.98 -5.43
CA LEU A 37 2.84 11.32 -6.74
C LEU A 37 3.57 10.13 -7.37
N ILE A 38 4.42 9.43 -6.61
CA ILE A 38 5.11 8.21 -7.07
C ILE A 38 4.08 7.16 -7.51
N SER A 39 2.96 7.05 -6.78
CA SER A 39 1.87 6.11 -7.09
C SER A 39 0.95 6.56 -8.25
N ARG A 40 1.21 7.72 -8.84
CA ARG A 40 0.34 8.43 -9.80
C ARG A 40 -1.13 8.48 -9.38
N PHE A 41 -1.40 8.76 -8.10
CA PHE A 41 -2.74 9.17 -7.67
C PHE A 41 -3.04 10.61 -8.12
N TYR A 42 -2.00 11.42 -8.32
CA TYR A 42 -2.05 12.75 -8.91
C TYR A 42 -0.95 12.90 -9.96
N ASN A 43 -1.15 13.78 -10.92
CA ASN A 43 -0.09 14.21 -11.84
C ASN A 43 0.71 15.35 -11.22
N ILE A 44 2.00 15.42 -11.54
CA ILE A 44 2.87 16.52 -11.16
C ILE A 44 2.51 17.80 -11.93
N SER A 45 2.71 18.96 -11.31
CA SER A 45 2.54 20.27 -11.94
C SER A 45 3.81 20.78 -12.64
N GLY A 46 4.97 20.16 -12.34
CA GLY A 46 6.26 20.46 -12.95
C GLY A 46 7.35 19.51 -12.43
N GLY A 47 8.44 19.41 -13.19
CA GLY A 47 9.51 18.43 -12.95
C GLY A 47 9.20 17.07 -13.59
N GLU A 48 9.85 16.04 -13.09
CA GLU A 48 9.67 14.65 -13.50
C GLU A 48 9.82 13.71 -12.29
N VAL A 49 9.27 12.50 -12.42
CA VAL A 49 9.45 11.42 -11.46
C VAL A 49 9.76 10.18 -12.27
N ASP A 50 10.94 9.63 -12.05
CA ASP A 50 11.41 8.45 -12.76
C ASP A 50 11.46 7.26 -11.82
N ILE A 51 11.16 6.08 -12.38
CA ILE A 51 11.51 4.79 -11.77
C ILE A 51 12.45 4.11 -12.76
N ASP A 52 13.63 3.74 -12.27
CA ASP A 52 14.79 3.40 -13.10
C ASP A 52 15.11 4.57 -14.06
N ASP A 53 15.02 4.34 -15.37
CA ASP A 53 15.25 5.35 -16.42
C ASP A 53 13.94 5.76 -17.14
N SER A 54 12.79 5.49 -16.53
CA SER A 54 11.48 5.71 -17.14
C SER A 54 10.62 6.68 -16.34
N ASP A 55 10.30 7.80 -16.98
CA ASP A 55 9.29 8.76 -16.50
C ASP A 55 7.95 8.05 -16.32
N ILE A 56 7.46 8.07 -15.08
CA ILE A 56 6.23 7.39 -14.69
C ILE A 56 5.02 7.90 -15.48
N SER A 57 5.06 9.11 -16.03
CA SER A 57 3.99 9.70 -16.85
C SER A 57 3.80 8.99 -18.19
N LYS A 58 4.87 8.36 -18.72
CA LYS A 58 4.93 7.72 -20.04
C LYS A 58 4.56 6.24 -20.04
N VAL A 59 4.43 5.63 -18.87
CA VAL A 59 4.01 4.23 -18.71
C VAL A 59 2.52 4.10 -18.38
N THR A 60 1.99 2.88 -18.51
CA THR A 60 0.61 2.60 -18.09
C THR A 60 0.50 2.59 -16.56
N LEU A 61 -0.66 2.99 -16.02
CA LEU A 61 -0.90 2.88 -14.57
C LEU A 61 -0.83 1.43 -14.09
N HIS A 62 -1.25 0.47 -14.91
CA HIS A 62 -1.22 -0.95 -14.56
C HIS A 62 0.22 -1.44 -14.40
N SER A 63 1.09 -1.21 -15.39
CA SER A 63 2.50 -1.63 -15.34
C SER A 63 3.31 -0.96 -14.23
N LEU A 64 2.95 0.29 -13.89
CA LEU A 64 3.55 1.01 -12.77
C LEU A 64 3.11 0.40 -11.43
N ARG A 65 1.80 0.22 -11.23
CA ARG A 65 1.25 -0.25 -9.95
C ARG A 65 1.48 -1.73 -9.69
N SER A 66 1.65 -2.55 -10.72
CA SER A 66 2.01 -3.97 -10.55
C SER A 66 3.40 -4.19 -9.95
N GLN A 67 4.25 -3.16 -9.96
CA GLN A 67 5.60 -3.20 -9.39
C GLN A 67 5.68 -2.51 -8.01
N MET A 68 4.57 -1.99 -7.49
CA MET A 68 4.52 -1.25 -6.23
C MET A 68 3.66 -1.96 -5.20
N GLY A 69 4.20 -2.15 -3.99
CA GLY A 69 3.41 -2.42 -2.80
C GLY A 69 3.16 -1.12 -2.05
N ILE A 70 1.89 -0.83 -1.72
CA ILE A 70 1.52 0.36 -0.93
C ILE A 70 0.77 -0.12 0.31
N MET A 71 1.26 0.28 1.48
CA MET A 71 0.53 0.13 2.74
C MET A 71 0.01 1.50 3.16
N LEU A 72 -1.31 1.62 3.25
CA LEU A 72 -1.98 2.86 3.67
C LEU A 72 -2.00 2.94 5.20
N GLN A 73 -2.05 4.17 5.73
CA GLN A 73 -2.16 4.39 7.18
C GLN A 73 -3.44 3.75 7.76
N ASP A 74 -4.55 3.84 7.00
CA ASP A 74 -5.81 3.16 7.30
C ASP A 74 -6.05 2.07 6.26
N SER A 75 -5.79 0.81 6.65
CA SER A 75 -6.12 -0.36 5.82
C SER A 75 -7.63 -0.49 5.66
N PHE A 76 -8.09 -0.62 4.42
CA PHE A 76 -9.48 -0.92 4.12
C PHE A 76 -9.69 -2.45 4.13
N ILE A 77 -10.74 -2.90 4.82
CA ILE A 77 -11.15 -4.30 4.86
C ILE A 77 -12.53 -4.41 4.23
N PHE A 78 -12.61 -5.21 3.18
CA PHE A 78 -13.85 -5.54 2.48
C PHE A 78 -14.68 -6.51 3.32
N SER A 79 -16.01 -6.41 3.19
CA SER A 79 -16.89 -7.46 3.66
C SER A 79 -16.60 -8.76 2.89
N GLY A 80 -16.43 -9.88 3.60
CA GLY A 80 -16.05 -11.16 3.02
C GLY A 80 -15.25 -11.99 4.02
N THR A 81 -14.49 -12.98 3.57
CA THR A 81 -13.62 -13.74 4.48
C THR A 81 -12.26 -13.06 4.67
N ILE A 82 -11.54 -13.44 5.73
CA ILE A 82 -10.12 -13.09 5.89
C ILE A 82 -9.34 -13.52 4.65
N ARG A 83 -9.57 -14.74 4.15
CA ARG A 83 -8.95 -15.25 2.92
C ARG A 83 -9.16 -14.32 1.74
N ASP A 84 -10.38 -13.85 1.51
CA ASP A 84 -10.72 -13.00 0.36
C ASP A 84 -10.02 -11.64 0.44
N ASN A 85 -9.92 -11.07 1.64
CA ASN A 85 -9.21 -9.82 1.87
C ASN A 85 -7.70 -9.95 1.60
N ILE A 86 -7.10 -11.09 1.92
CA ILE A 86 -5.67 -11.35 1.66
C ILE A 86 -5.44 -11.64 0.17
N ALA A 87 -6.30 -12.48 -0.43
CA ALA A 87 -6.29 -12.76 -1.85
C ALA A 87 -6.54 -11.51 -2.71
N TYR A 88 -7.10 -10.43 -2.16
CA TYR A 88 -7.24 -9.17 -2.88
C TYR A 88 -5.89 -8.59 -3.36
N GLY A 89 -4.78 -8.88 -2.66
CA GLY A 89 -3.43 -8.50 -3.09
C GLY A 89 -2.94 -9.25 -4.33
N LYS A 90 -3.46 -10.46 -4.57
CA LYS A 90 -3.17 -11.30 -5.74
C LYS A 90 -4.38 -12.24 -5.97
N LEU A 91 -5.26 -11.87 -6.90
CA LEU A 91 -6.58 -12.50 -7.08
C LEU A 91 -6.52 -14.00 -7.43
N ASP A 92 -5.40 -14.46 -7.97
CA ASP A 92 -5.13 -15.86 -8.32
C ASP A 92 -4.25 -16.57 -7.27
N ALA A 93 -4.07 -15.99 -6.07
CA ALA A 93 -3.28 -16.59 -5.01
C ALA A 93 -3.86 -17.93 -4.54
N THR A 94 -2.97 -18.91 -4.43
CA THR A 94 -3.27 -20.21 -3.83
C THR A 94 -3.37 -20.12 -2.32
N ASP A 95 -4.04 -21.08 -1.69
CA ASP A 95 -4.15 -21.13 -0.22
C ASP A 95 -2.78 -21.28 0.46
N GLU A 96 -1.80 -21.91 -0.21
CA GLU A 96 -0.43 -22.02 0.28
C GLU A 96 0.31 -20.67 0.26
N GLU A 97 0.16 -19.89 -0.82
CA GLU A 97 0.71 -18.54 -0.91
C GLU A 97 0.10 -17.62 0.16
N ILE A 98 -1.22 -17.70 0.36
CA ILE A 98 -1.94 -16.93 1.40
C ILE A 98 -1.37 -17.26 2.79
N ARG A 99 -1.27 -18.54 3.14
CA ARG A 99 -0.71 -18.95 4.44
C ARG A 99 0.75 -18.55 4.60
N THR A 100 1.54 -18.66 3.53
CA THR A 100 2.95 -18.26 3.54
C THR A 100 3.09 -16.77 3.81
N ALA A 101 2.29 -15.93 3.14
CA ALA A 101 2.26 -14.49 3.39
C ALA A 101 1.89 -14.19 4.85
N CYS A 102 0.86 -14.84 5.39
CA CYS A 102 0.42 -14.66 6.77
C CYS A 102 1.48 -15.06 7.81
N LYS A 103 2.27 -16.10 7.51
CA LYS A 103 3.38 -16.53 8.36
C LYS A 103 4.52 -15.53 8.36
N ILE A 104 4.84 -14.96 7.20
CA ILE A 104 5.90 -13.95 7.07
C ILE A 104 5.56 -12.70 7.88
N VAL A 105 4.30 -12.25 7.85
CA VAL A 105 3.85 -11.07 8.61
C VAL A 105 3.44 -11.38 10.06
N GLY A 106 3.35 -12.67 10.42
CA GLY A 106 3.10 -13.13 11.80
C GLY A 106 1.64 -13.12 12.25
N ILE A 107 0.67 -13.05 11.32
CA ILE A 107 -0.77 -13.10 11.63
C ILE A 107 -1.38 -14.51 11.55
N ASP A 108 -0.68 -15.46 10.94
CA ASP A 108 -1.17 -16.83 10.70
C ASP A 108 -1.70 -17.52 11.96
N SER A 109 -0.94 -17.53 13.06
CA SER A 109 -1.36 -18.18 14.31
C SER A 109 -2.60 -17.53 14.93
N TYR A 110 -2.79 -16.22 14.75
CA TYR A 110 -4.02 -15.55 15.17
C TYR A 110 -5.20 -16.02 14.32
N ILE A 111 -5.05 -16.05 13.00
CA ILE A 111 -6.10 -16.52 12.09
C ILE A 111 -6.47 -17.97 12.43
N GLU A 112 -5.49 -18.86 12.61
CA GLU A 112 -5.72 -20.27 12.98
C GLU A 112 -6.43 -20.45 14.33
N SER A 113 -6.32 -19.48 15.25
CA SER A 113 -7.03 -19.51 16.53
C SER A 113 -8.53 -19.18 16.41
N LEU A 114 -8.96 -18.58 15.30
CA LEU A 114 -10.36 -18.24 15.08
C LEU A 114 -11.17 -19.50 14.76
N PRO A 115 -12.45 -19.60 15.20
CA PRO A 115 -13.27 -20.79 14.97
C PRO A 115 -13.41 -21.22 13.51
N GLN A 116 -13.34 -20.26 12.57
CA GLN A 116 -13.44 -20.50 11.13
C GLN A 116 -12.11 -20.26 10.39
N GLY A 117 -11.02 -20.00 11.11
CA GLY A 117 -9.72 -19.75 10.51
C GLY A 117 -9.76 -18.64 9.45
N TYR A 118 -9.20 -18.94 8.29
CA TYR A 118 -9.20 -18.08 7.10
C TYR A 118 -10.61 -17.82 6.52
N SER A 119 -11.58 -18.69 6.80
CA SER A 119 -12.97 -18.53 6.39
C SER A 119 -13.77 -17.64 7.35
N THR A 120 -13.14 -17.07 8.38
CA THR A 120 -13.81 -16.12 9.28
C THR A 120 -14.30 -14.92 8.48
N GLU A 121 -15.60 -14.63 8.59
CA GLU A 121 -16.20 -13.46 7.97
C GLU A 121 -15.82 -12.18 8.72
N VAL A 122 -15.48 -11.15 7.95
CA VAL A 122 -15.24 -9.79 8.41
C VAL A 122 -16.28 -8.88 7.75
N ASN A 123 -16.91 -8.03 8.54
CA ASN A 123 -17.80 -6.99 8.04
C ASN A 123 -17.01 -5.77 7.60
N GLU A 124 -17.64 -4.87 6.84
CA GLU A 124 -17.07 -3.60 6.41
C GLU A 124 -16.37 -2.87 7.57
N ARG A 125 -15.15 -2.38 7.32
CA ARG A 125 -14.22 -1.80 8.33
C ARG A 125 -13.57 -2.80 9.30
N GLY A 126 -13.73 -4.10 9.11
CA GLY A 126 -13.04 -5.14 9.88
C GLY A 126 -13.44 -5.14 11.36
N ALA A 127 -14.75 -5.06 11.64
CA ALA A 127 -15.26 -5.19 13.00
C ALA A 127 -14.78 -6.52 13.63
N GLY A 128 -14.16 -6.45 14.81
CA GLY A 128 -13.55 -7.62 15.47
C GLY A 128 -12.04 -7.74 15.29
N LEU A 129 -11.41 -6.93 14.42
CA LEU A 129 -9.96 -6.84 14.29
C LEU A 129 -9.42 -5.57 14.96
N SER A 130 -8.32 -5.71 15.71
CA SER A 130 -7.54 -4.59 16.22
C SER A 130 -6.84 -3.85 15.07
N GLN A 131 -6.47 -2.59 15.29
CA GLN A 131 -5.76 -1.80 14.25
C GLN A 131 -4.47 -2.49 13.76
N GLY A 132 -3.70 -3.10 14.68
CA GLY A 132 -2.49 -3.85 14.31
C GLY A 132 -2.81 -5.05 13.42
N GLN A 133 -3.87 -5.80 13.71
CA GLN A 133 -4.31 -6.93 12.87
C GLN A 133 -4.87 -6.50 11.51
N LYS A 134 -5.25 -5.23 11.32
CA LYS A 134 -5.63 -4.71 10.01
C LYS A 134 -4.42 -4.26 9.19
N GLN A 135 -3.30 -3.99 9.85
CA GLN A 135 -2.04 -3.58 9.20
C GLN A 135 -1.19 -4.78 8.81
N LEU A 136 -1.30 -5.89 9.55
CA LEU A 136 -0.70 -7.19 9.26
C LEU A 136 -1.55 -7.97 8.25
#